data_AF-A0A7S3NAP2-F1
#
_entry.id   AF-A0A7S3NAP2-F1
#
_cell.length_a   1.000
_cell.length_b   1.000
_cell.length_c   1.000
_cell.angle_alpha   90.00
_cell.angle_beta   90.00
_cell.angle_gamma   90.00
#
_symmetry.space_group_name_H-M   'P 1'
#
loop_
_entity.id
_entity.type
_entity.pdbx_description
1 polymer ?
#
loop_
_entity_poly.entity_id
_entity_poly.type
_entity_poly.pdbx_seq_one_letter_code
_entity_poly.pdbx_strand_id
1 'polypeptide(L)'
;MIRSIFSLVNINEIDISISSGKGGSFFIKPIHGGRMLIKSITKPEYEIIQNFLSDYYCYLLMNPNTYLCPILGAYKLKLQQNNQVPPIMFILMRNVLNIDPQDLSPDDKMYLFDLKGSVHGRRTLENPAEILNYEENYQFHKNLILKDTDFFQS
;
A
#
# COMPACT_ATOMS: atom_id res chain seq x y z
N MET A 1 -2.97 13.98 16.10
CA MET A 1 -3.41 13.01 15.08
C MET A 1 -2.24 12.17 14.54
N ILE A 2 -1.19 12.73 13.90
CA ILE A 2 -0.02 11.92 13.47
C ILE A 2 0.79 11.37 14.66
N ARG A 3 1.03 12.20 15.69
CA ARG A 3 1.74 11.78 16.92
C ARG A 3 1.04 10.65 17.68
N SER A 4 -0.29 10.55 17.61
CA SER A 4 -1.04 9.49 18.31
C SER A 4 -0.97 8.16 17.54
N ILE A 5 -1.00 8.20 16.20
CA ILE A 5 -0.92 6.99 15.38
C ILE A 5 0.47 6.34 15.49
N PHE A 6 1.54 7.14 15.48
CA PHE A 6 2.93 6.63 15.55
C PHE A 6 3.59 6.85 16.91
N SER A 7 2.81 6.92 18.00
CA SER A 7 3.40 6.94 19.34
C SER A 7 3.90 5.55 19.73
N LEU A 8 4.95 5.48 20.55
CA LEU A 8 5.44 4.21 21.11
C LEU A 8 4.35 3.44 21.88
N VAL A 9 3.31 4.13 22.37
CA VAL A 9 2.15 3.53 23.05
C VAL A 9 1.35 2.62 22.12
N ASN A 10 1.34 2.92 20.81
CA ASN A 10 0.55 2.21 19.81
C ASN A 10 1.42 1.36 18.88
N ILE A 11 2.66 1.03 19.26
CA ILE A 11 3.55 0.25 18.40
C ILE A 11 2.99 -1.16 18.12
N ASN A 12 2.19 -1.70 19.04
CA ASN A 12 1.52 -2.98 18.89
C ASN A 12 0.30 -2.92 17.96
N GLU A 13 -0.16 -1.72 17.59
CA GLU A 13 -1.30 -1.48 16.70
C GLU A 13 -0.86 -1.24 15.24
N ILE A 14 0.42 -1.49 14.95
CA ILE A 14 1.06 -1.21 13.68
C ILE A 14 1.60 -2.51 13.07
N ASP A 15 1.28 -2.73 11.80
CA ASP A 15 1.84 -3.77 10.96
C ASP A 15 3.00 -3.22 10.12
N ILE A 16 4.08 -4.00 10.02
CA ILE A 16 5.22 -3.73 9.15
C ILE A 16 5.35 -4.87 8.15
N SER A 17 5.12 -4.56 6.88
CA SER A 17 5.22 -5.53 5.80
C SER A 17 6.30 -5.14 4.80
N ILE A 18 7.09 -6.12 4.38
CA ILE A 18 8.07 -5.94 3.30
C ILE A 18 7.34 -6.22 1.99
N SER A 19 7.43 -5.28 1.06
CA SER A 19 6.84 -5.45 -0.28
C SER A 19 7.50 -6.62 -0.98
N SER A 20 6.71 -7.50 -1.58
CA SER A 20 7.18 -8.59 -2.44
C SER A 20 7.79 -8.14 -3.77
N GLY A 21 7.84 -6.82 -4.02
CA GLY A 21 8.47 -6.24 -5.20
C GLY A 21 10.00 -6.27 -5.14
N LYS A 22 10.64 -6.16 -6.31
CA LYS A 22 12.11 -6.25 -6.51
C LYS A 22 12.95 -5.25 -5.68
N GLY A 23 12.34 -4.21 -5.11
CA GLY A 23 13.03 -3.11 -4.43
C GLY A 23 13.14 -3.22 -2.91
N GLY A 24 12.53 -4.24 -2.27
CA GLY A 24 12.63 -4.42 -0.82
C GLY A 24 12.05 -3.27 0.02
N SER A 25 11.17 -2.43 -0.55
CA SER A 25 10.49 -1.37 0.19
C SER A 25 9.62 -1.94 1.30
N PHE A 26 9.52 -1.27 2.44
CA PHE A 26 8.62 -1.62 3.51
C PHE A 26 7.43 -0.66 3.60
N PHE A 27 6.32 -1.19 4.10
CA PHE A 27 5.10 -0.47 4.43
C PHE A 27 4.87 -0.55 5.93
N ILE A 28 4.38 0.54 6.52
CA ILE A 28 3.92 0.62 7.89
C ILE A 28 2.47 1.09 7.87
N LYS A 29 1.55 0.31 8.43
CA LYS A 29 0.12 0.62 8.45
C LYS A 29 -0.54 0.21 9.77
N PRO A 30 -1.65 0.82 10.18
CA PRO A 30 -2.43 0.33 11.31
C PRO A 30 -2.98 -1.08 11.05
N ILE A 31 -3.00 -1.94 12.08
CA ILE A 31 -3.48 -3.33 11.97
C ILE A 31 -4.99 -3.38 11.67
N HIS A 32 -5.78 -2.56 12.34
CA HIS A 32 -7.24 -2.56 12.24
C HIS A 32 -7.80 -1.68 11.12
N GLY A 33 -7.00 -1.43 10.08
CA GLY A 33 -7.34 -0.47 9.05
C GLY A 33 -7.14 0.97 9.52
N GLY A 34 -6.93 1.86 8.56
CA GLY A 34 -6.63 3.25 8.86
C GLY A 34 -6.40 4.05 7.60
N ARG A 35 -6.64 5.36 7.69
CA ARG A 35 -6.69 6.27 6.54
C ARG A 35 -5.33 6.57 5.92
N MET A 36 -4.24 6.19 6.57
CA MET A 36 -2.88 6.58 6.20
C MET A 36 -1.92 5.41 6.41
N LEU A 37 -0.87 5.37 5.58
CA LEU A 37 0.23 4.43 5.69
C LEU A 37 1.56 5.12 5.37
N ILE A 38 2.66 4.55 5.85
CA ILE A 38 4.01 4.95 5.48
C ILE A 38 4.55 3.94 4.48
N LYS A 39 5.19 4.44 3.41
CA LYS A 39 5.93 3.63 2.46
C LYS A 39 7.37 4.13 2.40
N SER A 40 8.33 3.23 2.64
CA SER A 40 9.73 3.55 2.38
C SER A 40 9.98 3.72 0.89
N ILE A 41 10.81 4.68 0.53
CA ILE A 41 11.19 4.92 -0.85
C ILE A 41 12.70 5.09 -0.96
N THR A 42 13.21 4.79 -2.15
CA THR A 42 14.62 4.95 -2.49
C THR A 42 14.97 6.43 -2.66
N LYS A 43 16.27 6.74 -2.66
CA LYS A 43 16.77 8.11 -2.91
C LYS A 43 16.27 8.68 -4.25
N PRO A 44 16.35 7.93 -5.38
CA PRO A 44 15.84 8.42 -6.65
C PRO A 44 14.33 8.69 -6.62
N GLU A 45 13.53 7.82 -6.01
CA GLU A 45 12.09 8.06 -5.86
C GLU A 45 11.79 9.31 -5.02
N TYR A 46 12.55 9.54 -3.95
CA TYR A 46 12.42 10.74 -3.13
C TYR A 46 12.70 12.01 -3.95
N GLU A 47 13.79 12.02 -4.72
CA GLU A 47 14.14 13.14 -5.61
C GLU A 47 13.09 13.36 -6.70
N ILE A 48 12.57 12.27 -7.30
CA ILE A 48 11.48 12.34 -8.27
C ILE A 48 10.25 13.02 -7.66
N ILE A 49 9.82 12.58 -6.46
CA ILE A 49 8.68 13.17 -5.76
C ILE A 49 8.89 14.66 -5.50
N GLN A 50 10.09 15.05 -5.07
CA GLN A 50 10.41 16.47 -4.88
C GLN A 50 10.28 17.28 -6.17
N ASN A 51 10.61 16.69 -7.32
CA ASN A 51 10.56 17.37 -8.61
C ASN A 51 9.14 17.55 -9.15
N PHE A 52 8.24 16.56 -8.99
CA PHE A 52 6.89 16.64 -9.57
C PHE A 52 5.81 17.17 -8.60
N LEU A 53 6.16 17.51 -7.35
CA LEU A 53 5.18 17.94 -6.34
C LEU A 53 4.34 19.16 -6.76
N SER A 54 4.92 20.12 -7.48
CA SER A 54 4.18 21.29 -7.98
C SER A 54 3.14 20.89 -9.03
N ASP A 55 3.54 20.08 -10.00
CA ASP A 55 2.65 19.60 -11.07
C ASP A 55 1.56 18.68 -10.50
N TYR A 56 1.93 17.83 -9.54
CA TYR A 56 1.00 17.00 -8.79
C TYR A 56 -0.09 17.83 -8.11
N TYR A 57 0.31 18.90 -7.40
CA TYR A 57 -0.64 19.78 -6.74
C TYR A 57 -1.60 20.45 -7.72
N CYS A 58 -1.09 21.01 -8.83
CA CYS A 58 -1.92 21.57 -9.89
C CYS A 58 -2.89 20.53 -10.47
N TYR A 59 -2.39 19.31 -10.72
CA TYR A 59 -3.20 18.21 -11.21
C TYR A 59 -4.34 17.85 -10.24
N LEU A 60 -4.07 17.80 -8.92
CA LEU A 60 -5.11 17.53 -7.92
C LEU A 60 -6.22 18.59 -7.92
N LEU A 61 -5.87 19.87 -8.09
CA LEU A 61 -6.85 20.95 -8.16
C LEU A 61 -7.74 20.84 -9.41
N MET A 62 -7.16 20.42 -10.54
CA MET A 62 -7.88 20.27 -11.80
C MET A 62 -8.69 18.95 -11.86
N ASN A 63 -8.31 17.95 -11.08
CA ASN A 63 -8.89 16.60 -11.12
C ASN A 63 -9.33 16.14 -9.72
N PRO A 64 -10.42 16.70 -9.16
CA PRO A 64 -10.87 16.40 -7.80
C PRO A 64 -11.24 14.93 -7.58
N ASN A 65 -11.61 14.21 -8.64
CA ASN A 65 -11.97 12.79 -8.62
C ASN A 65 -10.84 11.87 -9.11
N THR A 66 -9.58 12.29 -8.99
CA THR A 66 -8.45 11.47 -9.42
C THR A 66 -8.32 10.17 -8.62
N TYR A 67 -7.81 9.13 -9.29
CA TYR A 67 -7.39 7.88 -8.66
C TYR A 67 -5.91 7.88 -8.21
N LEU A 68 -5.17 8.97 -8.45
CA LEU A 68 -3.82 9.10 -7.91
C LEU A 68 -3.85 9.08 -6.39
N CYS A 69 -3.03 8.23 -5.78
CA CYS A 69 -2.97 8.14 -4.32
C CYS A 69 -2.47 9.47 -3.73
N PRO A 70 -3.19 10.07 -2.76
CA PRO A 70 -2.76 11.26 -2.05
C PRO A 70 -1.40 11.07 -1.33
N ILE A 71 -0.39 11.84 -1.74
CA ILE A 71 0.86 12.00 -0.99
C ILE A 71 0.64 13.08 0.06
N LEU A 72 0.69 12.69 1.33
CA LEU A 72 0.40 13.56 2.48
C LEU A 72 1.67 14.18 3.08
N GLY A 73 2.84 13.64 2.72
CA GLY A 73 4.14 14.19 3.04
C GLY A 73 5.28 13.29 2.59
N ALA A 74 6.44 13.88 2.30
CA ALA A 74 7.67 13.17 1.98
C ALA A 74 8.75 13.55 3.01
N TYR A 75 9.35 12.56 3.64
CA TYR A 75 10.24 12.76 4.79
C TYR A 75 11.58 12.04 4.59
N LYS A 76 12.62 12.61 5.22
CA LYS A 76 13.96 12.05 5.28
C LYS A 76 14.43 12.02 6.73
N LEU A 77 14.60 10.82 7.27
CA LEU A 77 15.09 10.60 8.63
C LEU A 77 16.61 10.36 8.61
N LYS A 78 17.34 11.20 9.34
CA LYS A 78 18.79 11.03 9.59
C LYS A 78 18.97 10.58 11.03
N LEU A 79 19.56 9.40 11.24
CA LEU A 79 19.89 8.91 12.57
C LEU A 79 21.20 9.55 13.03
N GLN A 80 21.17 10.30 14.13
CA GLN A 80 22.31 11.09 14.62
C GLN A 80 23.49 10.23 15.11
N GLN A 81 23.27 8.94 15.36
CA GLN A 81 24.16 8.18 16.21
C GLN A 81 25.42 7.61 15.56
N ASN A 82 25.71 7.75 14.24
CA ASN A 82 27.09 7.56 13.71
C ASN A 82 27.37 7.77 12.19
N ASN A 83 26.51 8.40 11.37
CA ASN A 83 26.69 8.45 9.88
C ASN A 83 26.86 7.08 9.17
N GLN A 84 26.90 5.97 9.90
CA GLN A 84 27.05 4.59 9.39
C GLN A 84 25.76 4.05 8.80
N VAL A 85 24.60 4.56 9.26
CA VAL A 85 23.29 4.17 8.73
C VAL A 85 22.86 5.18 7.68
N PRO A 86 22.55 4.75 6.44
CA PRO A 86 22.06 5.65 5.41
C PRO A 86 20.72 6.27 5.81
N PRO A 87 20.43 7.53 5.40
CA PRO A 87 19.15 8.16 5.70
C PRO A 87 17.98 7.33 5.16
N ILE A 88 16.92 7.21 5.97
CA ILE A 88 15.69 6.54 5.57
C ILE A 88 14.78 7.59 4.94
N MET A 89 14.30 7.33 3.73
CA MET A 89 13.32 8.18 3.05
C MET A 89 12.00 7.45 2.95
N PHE A 90 10.91 8.18 3.19
CA PHE A 90 9.58 7.61 3.16
C PHE A 90 8.54 8.66 2.82
N ILE A 91 7.41 8.18 2.31
CA ILE A 91 6.20 8.99 2.16
C ILE A 91 5.14 8.57 3.16
N LEU A 92 4.39 9.56 3.60
CA LEU A 92 3.10 9.37 4.23
C LEU A 92 2.06 9.51 3.13
N MET A 93 1.22 8.50 2.94
CA MET A 93 0.22 8.48 1.88
C MET A 93 -1.12 7.97 2.39
N ARG A 94 -2.21 8.31 1.69
CA ARG A 94 -3.53 7.76 2.00
C ARG A 94 -3.54 6.26 1.76
N ASN A 95 -4.15 5.52 2.68
CA ASN A 95 -4.40 4.10 2.45
C ASN A 95 -5.61 3.96 1.52
N VAL A 96 -5.39 3.40 0.32
CA VAL A 96 -6.45 3.16 -0.67
C VAL A 96 -7.33 1.95 -0.34
N LEU A 97 -6.83 1.05 0.51
CA LEU A 97 -7.58 -0.10 1.03
C LEU A 97 -8.28 0.23 2.36
N ASN A 98 -8.45 1.52 2.68
CA ASN A 98 -9.17 1.94 3.87
C ASN A 98 -10.67 1.69 3.70
N ILE A 99 -11.07 0.45 3.95
CA ILE A 99 -12.46 0.02 4.03
C ILE A 99 -12.86 0.09 5.50
N ASP A 100 -13.94 0.81 5.81
CA ASP A 100 -14.49 0.81 7.16
C ASP A 100 -15.16 -0.55 7.38
N PRO A 101 -14.82 -1.30 8.44
CA PRO A 101 -15.51 -2.56 8.74
C PRO A 101 -17.03 -2.42 8.89
N GLN A 102 -17.52 -1.21 9.22
CA GLN A 102 -18.96 -0.93 9.29
C GLN A 102 -19.64 -0.86 7.92
N ASP A 103 -18.88 -0.67 6.84
CA ASP A 103 -19.41 -0.66 5.48
C ASP A 103 -19.61 -2.08 4.92
N LEU A 104 -19.22 -3.12 5.67
CA LEU A 104 -19.29 -4.52 5.25
C LEU A 104 -20.32 -5.32 6.07
N SER A 105 -21.13 -6.11 5.38
CA SER A 105 -21.95 -7.19 5.96
C SER A 105 -21.04 -8.33 6.46
N PRO A 106 -21.45 -9.10 7.48
CA PRO A 106 -20.77 -10.34 7.87
C PRO A 106 -20.58 -11.35 6.72
N ASP A 107 -21.44 -11.30 5.71
CA ASP A 107 -21.39 -12.18 4.54
C ASP A 107 -20.55 -11.60 3.38
N ASP A 108 -20.06 -10.36 3.49
CA ASP A 108 -19.26 -9.73 2.45
C ASP A 108 -17.87 -10.37 2.35
N LYS A 109 -17.52 -10.76 1.13
CA LYS A 109 -16.22 -11.34 0.79
C LYS A 109 -15.40 -10.31 0.03
N MET A 110 -14.20 -10.01 0.52
CA MET A 110 -13.32 -9.01 -0.09
C MET A 110 -12.20 -9.67 -0.87
N TYR A 111 -11.97 -9.18 -2.09
CA TYR A 111 -10.90 -9.62 -2.98
C TYR A 111 -9.98 -8.45 -3.30
N LEU A 112 -8.67 -8.70 -3.29
CA LEU A 112 -7.66 -7.69 -3.56
C LEU A 112 -6.88 -8.04 -4.82
N PHE A 113 -6.80 -7.09 -5.74
CA PHE A 113 -6.05 -7.21 -6.99
C PHE A 113 -4.96 -6.13 -7.10
N ASP A 114 -3.75 -6.52 -7.46
CA ASP A 114 -2.71 -5.66 -8.03
C ASP A 114 -2.78 -5.83 -9.55
N LEU A 115 -3.26 -4.81 -10.28
CA LEU A 115 -3.40 -4.84 -11.75
C LEU A 115 -2.41 -3.88 -12.41
N LYS A 116 -1.68 -4.36 -13.43
CA LYS A 116 -0.66 -3.58 -14.16
C LYS A 116 -0.83 -3.64 -15.68
N GLY A 117 -1.83 -4.36 -16.19
CA GLY A 117 -2.07 -4.54 -17.63
C GLY A 117 -1.03 -5.42 -18.31
N SER A 118 -0.32 -6.28 -17.57
CA SER A 118 0.74 -7.16 -18.11
C SER A 118 0.52 -8.60 -17.65
N VAL A 119 1.13 -9.57 -18.35
CA VAL A 119 0.96 -11.01 -18.06
C VAL A 119 2.19 -11.66 -17.43
N HIS A 120 3.40 -11.26 -17.81
CA HIS A 120 4.61 -11.90 -17.30
C HIS A 120 4.84 -11.61 -15.81
N GLY A 121 4.88 -12.67 -14.98
CA GLY A 121 5.05 -12.54 -13.53
C GLY A 121 3.83 -11.97 -12.79
N ARG A 122 2.66 -11.95 -13.44
CA ARG A 122 1.42 -11.36 -12.93
C ARG A 122 0.39 -12.40 -12.49
N ARG A 123 0.88 -13.45 -11.83
CA ARG A 123 0.11 -14.54 -11.21
C ARG A 123 0.39 -14.63 -9.72
N THR A 124 -0.64 -14.94 -8.95
CA THR A 124 -0.54 -15.28 -7.52
C THR A 124 -1.03 -16.70 -7.25
N LEU A 125 -2.10 -17.16 -7.91
CA LEU A 125 -2.66 -18.50 -7.69
C LEU A 125 -1.84 -19.58 -8.42
N GLU A 126 -1.60 -20.73 -7.79
CA GLU A 126 -1.00 -21.88 -8.47
C GLU A 126 -1.91 -22.48 -9.53
N ASN A 127 -3.22 -22.32 -9.42
CA ASN A 127 -4.17 -22.64 -10.47
C ASN A 127 -5.21 -21.50 -10.61
N PRO A 128 -5.14 -20.68 -11.67
CA PRO A 128 -6.05 -19.56 -11.87
C PRO A 128 -7.53 -19.94 -11.87
N ALA A 129 -7.89 -21.17 -12.26
CA ALA A 129 -9.28 -21.64 -12.21
C ALA A 129 -9.85 -21.71 -10.78
N GLU A 130 -9.01 -21.70 -9.73
CA GLU A 130 -9.45 -21.60 -8.34
C GLU A 130 -10.27 -20.32 -8.07
N ILE A 131 -10.09 -19.29 -8.90
CA ILE A 131 -10.89 -18.06 -8.83
C ILE A 131 -12.38 -18.30 -9.14
N LEU A 132 -12.72 -19.30 -9.96
CA LEU A 132 -14.11 -19.58 -10.33
C LEU A 132 -14.93 -20.13 -9.15
N ASN A 133 -14.25 -20.78 -8.20
CA ASN A 133 -14.83 -21.30 -6.96
C ASN A 133 -14.30 -20.55 -5.74
N TYR A 134 -13.88 -19.30 -5.92
CA TYR A 134 -13.20 -18.56 -4.85
C TYR A 134 -14.10 -18.35 -3.63
N GLU A 135 -15.43 -18.31 -3.82
CA GLU A 135 -16.38 -18.27 -2.72
C GLU A 135 -16.28 -19.47 -1.77
N GLU A 136 -16.11 -20.67 -2.31
CA GLU A 136 -15.92 -21.91 -1.56
C GLU A 136 -14.53 -21.94 -0.91
N ASN A 137 -13.55 -21.35 -1.61
CA ASN A 137 -12.15 -21.31 -1.18
C ASN A 137 -11.76 -20.01 -0.45
N TYR A 138 -12.73 -19.18 -0.05
CA TYR A 138 -12.46 -17.83 0.45
C TYR A 138 -11.47 -17.83 1.61
N GLN A 139 -11.59 -18.79 2.53
CA GLN A 139 -10.71 -18.88 3.68
C GLN A 139 -9.24 -19.12 3.31
N PHE A 140 -8.97 -19.80 2.20
CA PHE A 140 -7.61 -20.06 1.70
C PHE A 140 -7.02 -18.83 1.00
N HIS A 141 -7.86 -18.00 0.39
CA HIS A 141 -7.39 -16.95 -0.50
C HIS A 141 -7.62 -15.52 0.01
N LYS A 142 -8.45 -15.30 1.05
CA LYS A 142 -8.82 -13.97 1.58
C LYS A 142 -7.67 -13.02 1.90
N ASN A 143 -6.46 -13.55 2.13
CA ASN A 143 -5.26 -12.77 2.44
C ASN A 143 -4.30 -12.63 1.24
N LEU A 144 -4.63 -13.21 0.09
CA LEU A 144 -3.83 -13.14 -1.12
C LEU A 144 -4.10 -11.84 -1.87
N ILE A 145 -3.04 -11.28 -2.45
CA ILE A 145 -3.14 -10.20 -3.43
C ILE A 145 -3.05 -10.84 -4.80
N LEU A 146 -4.20 -10.95 -5.46
CA LEU A 146 -4.34 -11.49 -6.80
C LEU A 146 -3.77 -10.52 -7.83
N LYS A 147 -3.44 -11.01 -9.02
CA LYS A 147 -2.82 -10.21 -10.08
C LYS A 147 -3.54 -10.40 -11.41
N ASP A 148 -3.03 -9.76 -12.45
CA ASP A 148 -3.65 -9.69 -13.77
C ASP A 148 -4.07 -11.05 -14.34
N THR A 149 -3.22 -12.09 -14.25
CA THR A 149 -3.59 -13.41 -14.80
C THR A 149 -4.66 -14.13 -14.00
N ASP A 150 -4.73 -13.86 -12.68
CA ASP A 150 -5.79 -14.39 -11.83
C ASP A 150 -7.11 -13.67 -12.14
N PHE A 151 -7.05 -12.36 -12.40
CA PHE A 151 -8.21 -11.53 -12.79
C PHE A 151 -8.79 -11.90 -14.16
N PHE A 152 -7.96 -12.28 -15.15
CA PHE A 152 -8.50 -12.70 -16.46
C PHE A 152 -9.32 -13.99 -16.42
N GLN A 153 -9.33 -14.69 -15.30
CA GLN A 153 -10.04 -15.96 -15.11
C GLN A 153 -11.24 -15.83 -14.17
N SER A 154 -11.44 -14.65 -13.55
CA SER A 154 -12.55 -14.35 -12.61
C SER A 154 -13.87 -14.09 -13.31
#